data_AF-A0A2V9CUP6-F1
#
_entry.id   AF-A0A2V9CUP6-F1
#
_cell.length_a   1.000
_cell.length_b   1.000
_cell.length_c   1.000
_cell.angle_alpha   90.00
_cell.angle_beta   90.00
_cell.angle_gamma   90.00
#
_symmetry.space_group_name_H-M   'P 1'
#
loop_
_entity.id
_entity.type
_entity.pdbx_description
1 polymer ?
#
loop_
_entity_poly.entity_id
_entity_poly.type
_entity_poly.pdbx_seq_one_letter_code
_entity_poly.pdbx_strand_id
1 'polypeptide(L)'
;MLDKMDVDRPSEGAEVWEKVVRKLRTAAMPPPGMPRPEQSGYDSLTTFLETELDRSAAANPNPGRTATLHRLNRAEYTNAVRDLLALDVDAIDLPSLLPADDSGYGFDNIGDVLSISPLLLERYMSAAEKVARLALGIPSARPDVTTYEVSKFLKQDDRVSENLPFGSRGGIAIRHYFATDGEYVIKARLRRSYDGEKILGLAESSQIEFRLDGTRVKTFTLSADRRKGPESEQEPDAGLEVRIPVKAGTRLVGVAFPQETWAPEKNSLHEFSFVGVGLKFD
;
A
#
# COMPACT_ATOMS: atom_id res chain seq x y z
N MET A 1 -24.03 48.84 5.10
CA MET A 1 -23.04 47.93 4.45
C MET A 1 -23.73 46.81 3.70
N LEU A 2 -24.81 46.23 4.24
CA LEU A 2 -25.70 45.32 3.48
C LEU A 2 -26.48 46.03 2.37
N ASP A 3 -26.67 47.35 2.49
CA ASP A 3 -27.42 48.20 1.55
C ASP A 3 -26.80 48.31 0.15
N LYS A 4 -25.59 47.76 -0.03
CA LYS A 4 -24.85 47.71 -1.31
C LYS A 4 -24.71 46.28 -1.85
N MET A 5 -25.23 45.28 -1.13
CA MET A 5 -25.12 43.87 -1.50
C MET A 5 -26.37 43.45 -2.28
N ASP A 6 -26.18 42.66 -3.33
CA ASP A 6 -27.26 42.07 -4.11
C ASP A 6 -27.66 40.72 -3.48
N VAL A 7 -28.90 40.62 -3.00
CA VAL A 7 -29.44 39.41 -2.38
C VAL A 7 -29.77 38.33 -3.41
N ASP A 8 -30.01 38.71 -4.67
CA ASP A 8 -30.28 37.78 -5.75
C ASP A 8 -28.99 37.14 -6.27
N ARG A 9 -27.82 37.69 -5.89
CA ARG A 9 -26.48 37.19 -6.26
C ARG A 9 -25.57 37.04 -5.04
N PRO A 10 -25.94 36.18 -4.06
CA PRO A 10 -25.21 36.07 -2.80
C PRO A 10 -23.78 35.55 -2.97
N SER A 11 -23.48 34.88 -4.09
CA SER A 11 -22.13 34.43 -4.46
C SER A 11 -21.11 35.57 -4.59
N GLU A 12 -21.51 36.77 -5.03
CA GLU A 12 -20.58 37.90 -5.22
C GLU A 12 -20.06 38.47 -3.89
N GLY A 13 -20.76 38.19 -2.79
CA GLY A 13 -20.43 38.63 -1.44
C GLY A 13 -20.45 37.48 -0.43
N ALA A 14 -20.04 36.26 -0.83
CA ALA A 14 -20.25 35.03 -0.07
C ALA A 14 -19.84 35.14 1.41
N GLU A 15 -18.67 35.72 1.71
CA GLU A 15 -18.19 35.88 3.09
C GLU A 15 -19.15 36.72 3.97
N VAL A 16 -19.80 37.73 3.39
CA VAL A 16 -20.76 38.57 4.10
C VAL A 16 -22.10 37.85 4.24
N TRP A 17 -22.57 37.20 3.18
CA TRP A 17 -23.84 36.47 3.19
C TRP A 17 -23.80 35.25 4.11
N GLU A 18 -22.67 34.54 4.23
CA GLU A 18 -22.48 33.48 5.23
C GLU A 18 -22.60 34.01 6.68
N LYS A 19 -22.05 35.20 6.94
CA LYS A 19 -22.19 35.85 8.26
C LYS A 19 -23.66 36.23 8.53
N VAL A 20 -24.38 36.65 7.50
CA VAL A 20 -25.83 36.92 7.57
C VAL A 20 -26.60 35.63 7.86
N VAL A 21 -26.33 34.54 7.15
CA VAL A 21 -26.94 33.22 7.38
C VAL A 21 -26.75 32.77 8.83
N ARG A 22 -25.53 32.87 9.39
CA ARG A 22 -25.27 32.54 10.81
C ARG A 22 -26.12 33.38 11.78
N LYS A 23 -26.35 34.66 11.47
CA LYS A 23 -27.20 35.55 12.27
C LYS A 23 -28.69 35.27 12.11
N LEU A 24 -29.13 34.88 10.91
CA LEU A 24 -30.53 34.49 10.66
C LEU A 24 -30.86 33.18 11.37
N ARG A 25 -29.96 32.19 11.31
CA ARG A 25 -30.06 30.91 12.04
C ARG A 25 -30.17 31.06 13.56
N THR A 26 -29.56 32.11 14.11
CA THR A 26 -29.60 32.42 15.56
C THR A 26 -30.66 33.45 15.93
N ALA A 27 -31.51 33.89 14.98
CA ALA A 27 -32.49 34.97 15.14
C ALA A 27 -31.89 36.27 15.72
N ALA A 28 -30.58 36.47 15.53
CA ALA A 28 -29.84 37.66 15.97
C ALA A 28 -30.02 38.85 15.00
N MET A 29 -30.60 38.59 13.83
CA MET A 29 -30.98 39.57 12.81
C MET A 29 -32.48 39.41 12.48
N PRO A 30 -33.27 40.47 12.29
CA PRO A 30 -32.97 41.87 12.56
C PRO A 30 -32.68 42.14 14.06
N PRO A 31 -31.88 43.19 14.37
CA PRO A 31 -31.52 43.55 15.73
C PRO A 31 -32.77 43.90 16.57
N PRO A 32 -32.64 43.88 17.91
CA PRO A 32 -33.74 44.25 18.80
C PRO A 32 -34.31 45.63 18.45
N GLY A 33 -35.64 45.75 18.46
CA GLY A 33 -36.34 47.00 18.14
C GLY A 33 -36.68 47.20 16.65
N MET A 34 -36.25 46.32 15.76
CA MET A 34 -36.68 46.31 14.36
C MET A 34 -37.84 45.33 14.11
N PRO A 35 -38.70 45.57 13.10
CA PRO A 35 -39.71 44.62 12.66
C PRO A 35 -39.08 43.27 12.32
N ARG A 36 -39.62 42.20 12.91
CA ARG A 36 -39.15 40.83 12.64
C ARG A 36 -40.15 40.11 11.73
N PRO A 37 -39.67 39.40 10.69
CA PRO A 37 -40.51 38.48 9.93
C PRO A 37 -41.07 37.37 10.84
N GLU A 38 -42.12 36.72 10.36
CA GLU A 38 -42.54 35.42 10.87
C GLU A 38 -41.49 34.34 10.61
N GLN A 39 -41.54 33.25 11.39
CA GLN A 39 -40.54 32.18 11.34
C GLN A 39 -40.40 31.55 9.95
N SER A 40 -41.51 31.39 9.22
CA SER A 40 -41.54 30.93 7.82
C SER A 40 -40.68 31.81 6.90
N GLY A 41 -40.70 33.13 7.11
CA GLY A 41 -39.89 34.08 6.35
C GLY A 41 -38.39 33.92 6.64
N TYR A 42 -38.04 33.70 7.91
CA TYR A 42 -36.68 33.39 8.32
C TYR A 42 -36.15 32.13 7.65
N ASP A 43 -36.92 31.05 7.74
CA ASP A 43 -36.53 29.75 7.23
C ASP A 43 -36.38 29.78 5.71
N SER A 44 -37.31 30.46 5.01
CA SER A 44 -37.28 30.60 3.56
C SER A 44 -36.05 31.39 3.08
N LEU A 45 -35.76 32.55 3.69
CA LEU A 45 -34.62 33.36 3.33
C LEU A 45 -33.30 32.65 3.63
N THR A 46 -33.20 32.00 4.79
CA THR A 46 -32.02 31.26 5.20
C THR A 46 -31.74 30.10 4.24
N THR A 47 -32.78 29.32 3.92
CA THR A 47 -32.69 28.19 2.98
C THR A 47 -32.27 28.65 1.58
N PHE A 48 -32.83 29.76 1.09
CA PHE A 48 -32.45 30.35 -0.19
C PHE A 48 -30.97 30.73 -0.23
N LEU A 49 -30.50 31.49 0.76
CA LEU A 49 -29.12 31.95 0.83
C LEU A 49 -28.14 30.78 0.93
N GLU A 50 -28.42 29.79 1.78
CA GLU A 50 -27.58 28.59 1.90
C GLU A 50 -27.54 27.82 0.57
N THR A 51 -28.69 27.60 -0.07
CA THR A 51 -28.76 26.84 -1.33
C THR A 51 -27.96 27.50 -2.45
N GLU A 52 -28.06 28.83 -2.59
CA GLU A 52 -27.32 29.56 -3.63
C GLU A 52 -25.82 29.62 -3.32
N LEU A 53 -25.43 29.82 -2.05
CA LEU A 53 -24.02 29.80 -1.65
C LEU A 53 -23.40 28.41 -1.88
N ASP A 54 -24.08 27.34 -1.47
CA ASP A 54 -23.62 25.96 -1.65
C ASP A 54 -23.52 25.60 -3.13
N ARG A 55 -24.50 26.00 -3.95
CA ARG A 55 -24.45 25.80 -5.41
C ARG A 55 -23.24 26.51 -6.02
N SER A 56 -22.98 27.75 -5.62
CA SER A 56 -21.82 28.51 -6.08
C SER A 56 -20.50 27.86 -5.66
N ALA A 57 -20.40 27.38 -4.43
CA ALA A 57 -19.22 26.70 -3.91
C ALA A 57 -18.95 25.37 -4.63
N ALA A 58 -19.99 24.60 -4.94
CA ALA A 58 -19.86 23.37 -5.72
C ALA A 58 -19.43 23.63 -7.17
N ALA A 59 -19.93 24.71 -7.80
CA ALA A 59 -19.58 25.07 -9.17
C ALA A 59 -18.16 25.64 -9.29
N ASN A 60 -17.70 26.39 -8.27
CA ASN A 60 -16.37 26.97 -8.22
C ASN A 60 -15.71 26.68 -6.87
N PRO A 61 -15.19 25.46 -6.66
CA PRO A 61 -14.52 25.11 -5.42
C PRO A 61 -13.33 26.04 -5.17
N ASN A 62 -13.35 26.75 -4.05
CA ASN A 62 -12.25 27.59 -3.62
C ASN A 62 -11.61 26.97 -2.37
N PRO A 63 -10.47 26.26 -2.50
CA PRO A 63 -9.77 25.67 -1.35
C PRO A 63 -9.11 26.73 -0.44
N GLY A 64 -9.29 28.03 -0.73
CA GLY A 64 -8.65 29.12 -0.02
C GLY A 64 -7.21 29.31 -0.45
N ARG A 65 -6.41 29.92 0.42
CA ARG A 65 -4.98 30.12 0.17
C ARG A 65 -4.25 28.81 0.48
N THR A 66 -3.91 28.06 -0.57
CA THR A 66 -2.99 26.92 -0.47
C THR A 66 -1.55 27.43 -0.42
N ALA A 67 -0.62 26.59 0.07
CA ALA A 67 0.81 26.82 -0.09
C ALA A 67 1.12 27.18 -1.55
N THR A 68 1.95 28.22 -1.79
CA THR A 68 2.29 28.65 -3.16
C THR A 68 3.07 27.59 -3.93
N LEU A 69 3.76 26.70 -3.22
CA LEU A 69 4.44 25.52 -3.76
C LEU A 69 4.21 24.36 -2.79
N HIS A 70 3.66 23.25 -3.30
CA HIS A 70 3.46 22.01 -2.56
C HIS A 70 4.25 20.92 -3.29
N ARG A 71 5.26 20.35 -2.62
CA ARG A 71 5.90 19.13 -3.13
C ARG A 71 4.96 17.95 -2.89
N LEU A 72 4.92 17.00 -3.82
CA LEU A 72 4.19 15.76 -3.59
C LEU A 72 4.79 15.00 -2.41
N ASN A 73 3.95 14.58 -1.47
CA ASN A 73 4.36 13.64 -0.44
C ASN A 73 4.63 12.25 -1.06
N ARG A 74 5.14 11.30 -0.28
CA ARG A 74 5.50 9.95 -0.73
C ARG A 74 4.31 9.22 -1.36
N ALA A 75 3.13 9.32 -0.77
CA ALA A 75 1.93 8.66 -1.28
C ALA A 75 1.46 9.30 -2.61
N GLU A 76 1.41 10.62 -2.65
CA GLU A 76 1.04 11.41 -3.83
C GLU A 76 2.03 11.18 -4.99
N TYR A 77 3.34 11.17 -4.71
CA TYR A 77 4.36 10.87 -5.71
C TYR A 77 4.21 9.45 -6.25
N THR A 78 3.97 8.47 -5.37
CA THR A 78 3.75 7.07 -5.76
C THR A 78 2.54 6.93 -6.66
N ASN A 79 1.42 7.57 -6.30
CA ASN A 79 0.19 7.57 -7.11
C ASN A 79 0.39 8.31 -8.44
N ALA A 80 1.06 9.46 -8.44
CA ALA A 80 1.35 10.21 -9.66
C ALA A 80 2.21 9.40 -10.64
N VAL A 81 3.24 8.71 -10.17
CA VAL A 81 4.06 7.80 -11.00
C VAL A 81 3.21 6.66 -11.56
N ARG A 82 2.40 6.03 -10.71
CA ARG A 82 1.48 4.95 -11.11
C ARG A 82 0.54 5.40 -12.22
N ASP A 83 -0.11 6.55 -12.04
CA ASP A 83 -1.17 7.01 -12.92
C ASP A 83 -0.63 7.65 -14.22
N LEU A 84 0.52 8.34 -14.16
CA LEU A 84 1.14 8.95 -15.35
C LEU A 84 1.87 7.94 -16.25
N LEU A 85 2.52 6.95 -15.64
CA LEU A 85 3.33 5.97 -16.38
C LEU A 85 2.67 4.59 -16.51
N ALA A 86 1.48 4.40 -15.90
CA ALA A 86 0.78 3.13 -15.84
C ALA A 86 1.65 1.97 -15.30
N LEU A 87 2.49 2.26 -14.30
CA LEU A 87 3.44 1.30 -13.73
C LEU A 87 2.93 0.65 -12.44
N ASP A 88 3.25 -0.62 -12.26
CA ASP A 88 3.13 -1.29 -10.96
C ASP A 88 4.28 -0.86 -10.05
N VAL A 89 4.04 0.20 -9.28
CA VAL A 89 5.01 0.82 -8.36
C VAL A 89 5.34 -0.05 -7.15
N ASP A 90 4.47 -1.01 -6.80
CA ASP A 90 4.70 -1.95 -5.70
C ASP A 90 5.80 -2.94 -6.05
N ALA A 91 5.93 -3.28 -7.34
CA ALA A 91 6.93 -4.23 -7.81
C ALA A 91 8.38 -3.74 -7.61
N ILE A 92 8.58 -2.42 -7.45
CA ILE A 92 9.88 -1.81 -7.14
C ILE A 92 9.95 -1.24 -5.71
N ASP A 93 8.92 -1.44 -4.90
CA ASP A 93 8.76 -0.87 -3.56
C ASP A 93 9.07 0.63 -3.51
N LEU A 94 8.47 1.38 -4.44
CA LEU A 94 8.73 2.82 -4.60
C LEU A 94 8.60 3.63 -3.30
N PRO A 95 7.60 3.40 -2.42
CA PRO A 95 7.49 4.12 -1.16
C PRO A 95 8.73 4.00 -0.27
N SER A 96 9.36 2.82 -0.21
CA SER A 96 10.56 2.60 0.62
C SER A 96 11.82 3.27 0.06
N LEU A 97 11.80 3.73 -1.20
CA LEU A 97 12.92 4.48 -1.80
C LEU A 97 12.95 5.93 -1.35
N LEU A 98 11.84 6.43 -0.82
CA LEU A 98 11.69 7.80 -0.33
C LEU A 98 11.66 7.83 1.21
N PRO A 99 12.31 8.81 1.85
CA PRO A 99 12.14 9.06 3.27
C PRO A 99 10.66 9.26 3.64
N ALA A 100 10.32 9.00 4.91
CA ALA A 100 9.02 9.39 5.44
C ALA A 100 8.87 10.92 5.43
N ASP A 101 7.66 11.40 5.17
CA ASP A 101 7.35 12.82 5.17
C ASP A 101 7.09 13.36 6.58
N ASP A 102 7.38 14.64 6.76
CA ASP A 102 7.02 15.36 7.98
C ASP A 102 5.50 15.48 8.09
N SER A 103 4.98 15.30 9.30
CA SER A 103 3.55 15.45 9.60
C SER A 103 3.26 16.79 10.27
N GLY A 104 2.26 17.51 9.77
CA GLY A 104 1.71 18.72 10.36
C GLY A 104 0.24 18.52 10.73
N TYR A 105 -0.21 18.99 11.90
CA TYR A 105 -1.62 18.88 12.33
C TYR A 105 -2.23 17.47 12.23
N GLY A 106 -1.40 16.41 12.26
CA GLY A 106 -1.83 15.02 12.08
C GLY A 106 -1.90 14.52 10.63
N PHE A 107 -1.48 15.32 9.64
CA PHE A 107 -1.49 14.99 8.22
C PHE A 107 -0.09 15.13 7.60
N ASP A 108 0.22 14.28 6.63
CA ASP A 108 1.51 14.22 5.93
C ASP A 108 1.47 14.83 4.52
N ASN A 109 0.38 15.54 4.17
CA ASN A 109 0.15 16.19 2.87
C ASN A 109 0.04 17.72 3.00
N ILE A 110 0.58 18.28 4.09
CA ILE A 110 0.52 19.73 4.33
C ILE A 110 1.75 20.39 3.71
N GLY A 111 1.55 21.07 2.59
CA GLY A 111 2.62 21.73 1.83
C GLY A 111 3.49 22.71 2.64
N ASP A 112 2.92 23.38 3.65
CA ASP A 112 3.67 24.32 4.51
C ASP A 112 4.67 23.64 5.45
N VAL A 113 4.52 22.32 5.69
CA VAL A 113 5.40 21.52 6.55
C VAL A 113 6.36 20.68 5.72
N LEU A 114 6.01 20.36 4.48
CA LEU A 114 6.81 19.54 3.58
C LEU A 114 8.02 20.30 3.02
N SER A 115 9.15 20.19 3.71
CA SER A 115 10.43 20.75 3.27
C SER A 115 11.18 19.83 2.29
N ILE A 116 12.06 20.40 1.46
CA ILE A 116 12.97 19.65 0.59
C ILE A 116 14.38 19.71 1.20
N SER A 117 14.89 18.56 1.65
CA SER A 117 16.28 18.42 2.07
C SER A 117 17.17 17.91 0.92
N PRO A 118 18.49 18.15 0.95
CA PRO A 118 19.42 17.58 -0.03
C PRO A 118 19.31 16.06 -0.14
N LEU A 119 19.19 15.37 1.00
CA LEU A 119 19.00 13.91 1.04
C LEU A 119 17.73 13.48 0.32
N LEU A 120 16.62 14.20 0.53
CA LEU A 120 15.37 13.90 -0.15
C LEU A 120 15.51 14.05 -1.67
N LEU A 121 16.22 15.08 -2.14
CA LEU A 121 16.46 15.29 -3.57
C LEU A 121 17.31 14.17 -4.18
N GLU A 122 18.36 13.72 -3.48
CA GLU A 122 19.16 12.55 -3.89
C GLU A 122 18.30 11.27 -3.99
N ARG A 123 17.40 11.08 -3.02
CA ARG A 123 16.46 9.95 -3.01
C ARG A 123 15.45 10.04 -4.16
N TYR A 124 14.91 11.23 -4.46
CA TYR A 124 14.06 11.42 -5.64
C TYR A 124 14.79 11.09 -6.94
N MET A 125 16.03 11.52 -7.11
CA MET A 125 16.81 11.21 -8.32
C MET A 125 17.05 9.71 -8.47
N SER A 126 17.39 9.03 -7.36
CA SER A 126 17.59 7.58 -7.35
C SER A 126 16.30 6.81 -7.64
N ALA A 127 15.18 7.24 -7.05
CA ALA A 127 13.86 6.67 -7.29
C ALA A 127 13.41 6.91 -8.75
N ALA A 128 13.61 8.12 -9.27
CA ALA A 128 13.30 8.47 -10.65
C ALA A 128 14.12 7.64 -11.66
N GLU A 129 15.40 7.36 -11.39
CA GLU A 129 16.19 6.44 -12.23
C GLU A 129 15.58 5.04 -12.25
N LYS A 130 15.18 4.50 -11.09
CA LYS A 130 14.55 3.17 -11.01
C LYS A 130 13.21 3.14 -11.75
N VAL A 131 12.39 4.18 -11.58
CA VAL A 131 11.11 4.36 -12.30
C VAL A 131 11.34 4.47 -13.80
N ALA A 132 12.32 5.25 -14.25
CA ALA A 132 12.63 5.41 -15.67
C ALA A 132 13.11 4.10 -16.31
N ARG A 133 13.96 3.32 -15.62
CA ARG A 133 14.39 2.00 -16.10
C ARG A 133 13.21 1.04 -16.24
N LEU A 134 12.30 1.06 -15.27
CA LEU A 134 11.06 0.28 -15.31
C LEU A 134 10.17 0.71 -16.49
N ALA A 135 9.95 2.02 -16.65
CA ALA A 135 9.13 2.59 -17.73
C ALA A 135 9.67 2.28 -19.13
N LEU A 136 10.99 2.33 -19.30
CA LEU A 136 11.67 2.05 -20.56
C LEU A 136 11.87 0.55 -20.82
N GLY A 137 11.58 -0.31 -19.84
CA GLY A 137 11.82 -1.74 -19.93
C GLY A 137 13.30 -2.09 -20.14
N ILE A 138 14.23 -1.27 -19.62
CA ILE A 138 15.66 -1.53 -19.78
C ILE A 138 16.07 -2.63 -18.78
N PRO A 139 16.44 -3.84 -19.25
CA PRO A 139 16.83 -4.90 -18.34
C PRO A 139 18.13 -4.53 -17.61
N SER A 140 18.20 -4.93 -16.34
CA SER A 140 19.46 -4.93 -15.60
C SER A 140 20.45 -5.86 -16.32
N ALA A 141 21.63 -5.35 -16.68
CA ALA A 141 22.71 -6.17 -17.24
C ALA A 141 23.36 -7.12 -16.21
N ARG A 142 22.93 -7.08 -14.95
CA ARG A 142 23.48 -7.88 -13.86
C ARG A 142 22.43 -8.84 -13.32
N PRO A 143 22.83 -10.09 -12.95
CA PRO A 143 22.06 -10.95 -12.07
C PRO A 143 21.58 -10.15 -10.86
N ASP A 144 20.28 -9.94 -10.75
CA ASP A 144 19.67 -9.31 -9.59
C ASP A 144 19.20 -10.40 -8.62
N VAL A 145 19.39 -10.14 -7.33
CA VAL A 145 18.89 -11.00 -6.26
C VAL A 145 17.96 -10.16 -5.40
N THR A 146 16.68 -10.47 -5.43
CA THR A 146 15.68 -9.81 -4.57
C THR A 146 15.23 -10.77 -3.48
N THR A 147 15.34 -10.34 -2.22
CA THR A 147 14.87 -11.11 -1.06
C THR A 147 13.65 -10.43 -0.47
N TYR A 148 12.55 -11.18 -0.34
CA TYR A 148 11.33 -10.72 0.29
C TYR A 148 11.19 -11.33 1.67
N GLU A 149 11.38 -10.53 2.71
CA GLU A 149 11.27 -11.03 4.09
C GLU A 149 9.82 -11.03 4.59
N VAL A 150 9.48 -12.08 5.34
CA VAL A 150 8.21 -12.17 6.05
C VAL A 150 8.43 -11.80 7.52
N SER A 151 7.56 -10.93 8.05
CA SER A 151 7.64 -10.51 9.46
C SER A 151 7.57 -11.71 10.40
N LYS A 152 8.47 -11.73 11.38
CA LYS A 152 8.51 -12.74 12.47
C LYS A 152 7.26 -12.72 13.35
N PHE A 153 6.49 -11.63 13.31
CA PHE A 153 5.26 -11.45 14.08
C PHE A 153 4.00 -11.77 13.28
N LEU A 154 4.14 -12.07 11.98
CA LEU A 154 3.01 -12.48 11.16
C LEU A 154 2.57 -13.89 11.57
N LYS A 155 1.32 -14.03 12.00
CA LYS A 155 0.71 -15.35 12.19
C LYS A 155 0.47 -15.99 10.83
N GLN A 156 0.83 -17.26 10.72
CA GLN A 156 0.86 -18.03 9.47
C GLN A 156 0.12 -19.38 9.65
N ASP A 157 -0.86 -19.40 10.53
CA ASP A 157 -1.73 -20.53 10.86
C ASP A 157 -2.85 -20.75 9.83
N ASP A 158 -3.23 -19.70 9.09
CA ASP A 158 -4.22 -19.73 8.02
C ASP A 158 -3.68 -19.07 6.74
N ARG A 159 -4.53 -18.90 5.72
CA ARG A 159 -4.25 -18.21 4.48
C ARG A 159 -3.89 -16.75 4.75
N VAL A 160 -2.64 -16.40 4.47
CA VAL A 160 -2.09 -15.06 4.72
C VAL A 160 -2.32 -14.06 3.57
N SER A 161 -2.85 -14.51 2.43
CA SER A 161 -3.12 -13.63 1.28
C SER A 161 -4.22 -14.21 0.39
N GLU A 162 -5.08 -13.34 -0.15
CA GLU A 162 -6.05 -13.69 -1.20
C GLU A 162 -5.40 -14.20 -2.50
N ASN A 163 -4.13 -13.86 -2.71
CA ASN A 163 -3.36 -14.32 -3.86
C ASN A 163 -2.81 -15.75 -3.68
N LEU A 164 -2.99 -16.36 -2.50
CA LEU A 164 -2.65 -17.75 -2.24
C LEU A 164 -3.88 -18.65 -2.42
N PRO A 165 -3.67 -19.91 -2.85
CA PRO A 165 -4.77 -20.87 -3.02
C PRO A 165 -5.60 -21.05 -1.74
N PHE A 166 -6.89 -21.34 -1.92
CA PHE A 166 -7.73 -21.78 -0.81
C PHE A 166 -7.15 -23.02 -0.15
N GLY A 167 -7.26 -23.06 1.18
CA GLY A 167 -6.62 -24.10 1.97
C GLY A 167 -5.09 -24.01 1.96
N SER A 168 -4.49 -22.84 1.75
CA SER A 168 -3.08 -22.63 2.12
C SER A 168 -2.96 -22.24 3.58
N ARG A 169 -1.94 -22.73 4.27
CA ARG A 169 -1.51 -22.22 5.58
C ARG A 169 -0.15 -21.51 5.44
N GLY A 170 -0.06 -20.27 5.92
CA GLY A 170 1.17 -19.51 5.88
C GLY A 170 1.72 -19.24 4.47
N GLY A 171 3.01 -18.90 4.41
CA GLY A 171 3.71 -18.62 3.15
C GLY A 171 3.77 -17.13 2.80
N ILE A 172 3.91 -16.83 1.51
CA ILE A 172 4.02 -15.46 0.98
C ILE A 172 3.55 -15.42 -0.47
N ALA A 173 2.89 -14.33 -0.85
CA ALA A 173 2.59 -13.99 -2.24
C ALA A 173 3.14 -12.60 -2.55
N ILE A 174 3.97 -12.51 -3.58
CA ILE A 174 4.68 -11.28 -3.97
C ILE A 174 4.44 -10.97 -5.44
N ARG A 175 4.23 -9.69 -5.75
CA ARG A 175 4.30 -9.19 -7.13
C ARG A 175 5.75 -8.80 -7.38
N HIS A 176 6.41 -9.51 -8.28
CA HIS A 176 7.80 -9.23 -8.65
C HIS A 176 7.87 -8.83 -10.12
N TYR A 177 8.62 -7.77 -10.40
CA TYR A 177 8.88 -7.34 -11.77
C TYR A 177 10.09 -8.09 -12.36
N PHE A 178 9.82 -8.98 -13.32
CA PHE A 178 10.86 -9.68 -14.05
C PHE A 178 11.33 -8.80 -15.22
N ALA A 179 12.58 -8.36 -15.18
CA ALA A 179 13.08 -7.36 -16.14
C ALA A 179 13.26 -7.89 -17.57
N THR A 180 13.43 -9.20 -17.76
CA THR A 180 13.63 -9.81 -19.07
C THR A 180 12.99 -11.19 -19.13
N ASP A 181 12.75 -11.67 -20.35
CA ASP A 181 12.48 -13.08 -20.58
C ASP A 181 13.75 -13.87 -20.25
N GLY A 182 13.64 -14.89 -19.40
CA GLY A 182 14.81 -15.69 -19.00
C GLY A 182 14.51 -16.77 -17.99
N GLU A 183 15.56 -17.47 -17.59
CA GLU A 183 15.51 -18.47 -16.52
C GLU A 183 15.74 -17.78 -15.17
N TYR A 184 14.85 -18.03 -14.23
CA TYR A 184 14.92 -17.48 -12.88
C TYR A 184 14.91 -18.61 -11.86
N VAL A 185 15.66 -18.41 -10.77
CA VAL A 185 15.65 -19.29 -9.62
C VAL A 185 14.83 -18.66 -8.52
N ILE A 186 13.76 -19.34 -8.12
CA ILE A 186 12.94 -19.00 -6.96
C ILE A 186 13.38 -19.87 -5.81
N LYS A 187 13.92 -19.27 -4.75
CA LYS A 187 14.43 -19.95 -3.56
C LYS A 187 13.64 -19.57 -2.33
N ALA A 188 13.19 -20.54 -1.56
CA ALA A 188 12.52 -20.34 -0.28
C ALA A 188 13.48 -20.58 0.89
N ARG A 189 13.35 -19.79 1.96
CA ARG A 189 13.98 -20.06 3.25
C ARG A 189 12.94 -20.13 4.36
N LEU A 190 13.11 -21.13 5.23
CA LEU A 190 12.20 -21.38 6.35
C LEU A 190 12.73 -20.70 7.62
N ARG A 191 11.81 -20.33 8.53
CA ARG A 191 12.17 -19.69 9.80
C ARG A 191 12.88 -20.65 10.71
N ARG A 192 13.91 -20.12 11.35
CA ARG A 192 14.68 -20.80 12.39
C ARG A 192 14.29 -20.26 13.77
N SER A 193 14.48 -21.08 14.79
CA SER A 193 14.42 -20.69 16.20
C SER A 193 15.38 -19.54 16.50
N TYR A 194 15.21 -18.91 17.67
CA TYR A 194 16.03 -17.77 18.07
C TYR A 194 17.55 -18.08 18.11
N ASP A 195 17.91 -19.32 18.43
CA ASP A 195 19.29 -19.84 18.42
C ASP A 195 19.80 -20.22 17.02
N GLY A 196 18.95 -20.16 15.99
CA GLY A 196 19.29 -20.49 14.60
C GLY A 196 19.41 -21.99 14.32
N GLU A 197 19.28 -22.87 15.31
CA GLU A 197 19.60 -24.30 15.16
C GLU A 197 18.47 -25.13 14.57
N LYS A 198 17.21 -24.71 14.73
CA LYS A 198 16.04 -25.51 14.35
C LYS A 198 15.14 -24.74 13.42
N ILE A 199 14.81 -25.34 12.29
CA ILE A 199 13.73 -24.83 11.45
C ILE A 199 12.39 -25.07 12.18
N LEU A 200 11.60 -24.01 12.31
CA LEU A 200 10.29 -24.03 12.95
C LEU A 200 9.24 -24.63 11.98
N GLY A 201 8.27 -25.35 12.53
CA GLY A 201 7.20 -25.99 11.75
C GLY A 201 7.55 -27.33 11.10
N LEU A 202 8.80 -27.81 11.15
CA LEU A 202 9.18 -29.13 10.59
C LEU A 202 8.99 -30.32 11.55
N ALA A 203 8.04 -30.23 12.48
CA ALA A 203 7.78 -31.32 13.43
C ALA A 203 7.11 -32.54 12.76
N GLU A 204 6.35 -32.30 11.70
CA GLU A 204 5.67 -33.32 10.89
C GLU A 204 6.03 -33.10 9.41
N SER A 205 5.98 -34.18 8.62
CA SER A 205 6.21 -34.05 7.18
C SER A 205 5.19 -33.12 6.57
N SER A 206 5.63 -32.16 5.77
CA SER A 206 4.77 -31.13 5.18
C SER A 206 5.12 -30.92 3.71
N GLN A 207 4.14 -30.53 2.90
CA GLN A 207 4.40 -30.11 1.53
C GLN A 207 4.58 -28.59 1.46
N ILE A 208 5.39 -28.13 0.52
CA ILE A 208 5.50 -26.71 0.18
C ILE A 208 5.37 -26.55 -1.33
N GLU A 209 4.55 -25.60 -1.76
CA GLU A 209 4.22 -25.34 -3.15
C GLU A 209 4.79 -24.01 -3.60
N PHE A 210 5.50 -24.04 -4.72
CA PHE A 210 5.92 -22.87 -5.47
C PHE A 210 4.94 -22.62 -6.62
N ARG A 211 4.54 -21.38 -6.80
CA ARG A 211 3.54 -20.94 -7.77
C ARG A 211 4.00 -19.71 -8.53
N LEU A 212 3.62 -19.63 -9.80
CA LEU A 212 3.77 -18.48 -10.67
C LEU A 212 2.40 -18.17 -11.30
N ASP A 213 1.94 -16.92 -11.17
CA ASP A 213 0.63 -16.46 -11.66
C ASP A 213 -0.52 -17.40 -11.26
N GLY A 214 -0.50 -17.84 -9.99
CA GLY A 214 -1.50 -18.74 -9.40
C GLY A 214 -1.33 -20.23 -9.77
N THR A 215 -0.54 -20.54 -10.80
CA THR A 215 -0.30 -21.91 -11.27
C THR A 215 0.80 -22.58 -10.46
N ARG A 216 0.59 -23.83 -10.04
CA ARG A 216 1.59 -24.62 -9.31
C ARG A 216 2.73 -25.02 -10.24
N VAL A 217 3.94 -24.64 -9.86
CA VAL A 217 5.18 -24.92 -10.60
C VAL A 217 5.86 -26.16 -10.03
N LYS A 218 6.01 -26.23 -8.71
CA LYS A 218 6.73 -27.32 -8.04
C LYS A 218 6.19 -27.53 -6.63
N THR A 219 6.19 -28.78 -6.20
CA THR A 219 5.93 -29.16 -4.80
C THR A 219 7.17 -29.87 -4.25
N PHE A 220 7.59 -29.48 -3.07
CA PHE A 220 8.61 -30.18 -2.30
C PHE A 220 7.97 -30.85 -1.08
N THR A 221 8.51 -31.99 -0.68
CA THR A 221 8.15 -32.64 0.58
C THR A 221 9.26 -32.39 1.58
N LEU A 222 8.89 -31.75 2.68
CA LEU A 222 9.76 -31.49 3.82
C LEU A 222 9.51 -32.60 4.83
N SER A 223 10.48 -33.49 5.00
CA SER A 223 10.36 -34.63 5.91
C SER A 223 10.79 -34.26 7.33
N ALA A 224 10.09 -34.77 8.34
CA ALA A 224 10.49 -34.66 9.74
C ALA A 224 11.66 -35.60 10.14
N ASP A 225 12.11 -36.47 9.21
CA ASP A 225 13.01 -37.58 9.53
C ASP A 225 14.44 -37.11 9.83
N ARG A 226 14.81 -37.15 11.12
CA ARG A 226 16.15 -36.87 11.67
C ARG A 226 17.11 -38.04 11.49
N ARG A 227 17.16 -38.68 10.32
CA ARG A 227 18.22 -39.68 10.07
C ARG A 227 19.54 -38.96 9.84
N LYS A 228 20.32 -38.87 10.93
CA LYS A 228 21.77 -38.63 10.91
C LYS A 228 22.44 -39.76 10.12
N GLY A 229 22.52 -39.61 8.80
CA GLY A 229 23.45 -40.33 7.95
C GLY A 229 24.59 -39.40 7.52
N PRO A 230 25.73 -39.93 7.07
CA PRO A 230 26.88 -39.13 6.60
C PRO A 230 26.57 -38.24 5.37
N GLU A 231 25.38 -38.37 4.78
CA GLU A 231 24.85 -37.49 3.71
C GLU A 231 23.93 -36.36 4.24
N SER A 232 23.71 -36.25 5.56
CA SER A 232 22.75 -35.31 6.19
C SER A 232 23.33 -33.95 6.60
N GLU A 233 24.43 -33.51 5.98
CA GLU A 233 25.00 -32.17 6.23
C GLU A 233 24.21 -31.04 5.54
N GLN A 234 23.30 -31.37 4.62
CA GLN A 234 22.50 -30.39 3.90
C GLN A 234 21.23 -30.03 4.70
N GLU A 235 21.07 -28.74 4.98
CA GLU A 235 19.89 -28.23 5.69
C GLU A 235 18.59 -28.60 4.96
N PRO A 236 17.49 -28.91 5.66
CA PRO A 236 16.21 -29.30 5.05
C PRO A 236 15.64 -28.28 4.05
N ASP A 237 16.02 -27.00 4.18
CA ASP A 237 15.61 -25.92 3.29
C ASP A 237 16.67 -25.53 2.23
N ALA A 238 17.84 -26.17 2.21
CA ALA A 238 18.94 -25.83 1.30
C ALA A 238 18.57 -26.04 -0.18
N GLY A 239 17.74 -27.06 -0.46
CA GLY A 239 17.28 -27.45 -1.79
C GLY A 239 15.90 -26.94 -2.18
N LEU A 240 15.29 -26.03 -1.40
CA LEU A 240 13.99 -25.42 -1.75
C LEU A 240 14.16 -24.32 -2.79
N GLU A 241 14.59 -24.71 -3.97
CA GLU A 241 14.73 -23.83 -5.12
C GLU A 241 14.15 -24.46 -6.37
N VAL A 242 13.50 -23.64 -7.19
CA VAL A 242 12.98 -24.04 -8.48
C VAL A 242 13.51 -23.10 -9.54
N ARG A 243 14.07 -23.68 -10.61
CA ARG A 243 14.47 -22.95 -11.81
C ARG A 243 13.33 -23.01 -12.82
N ILE A 244 12.90 -21.86 -13.33
CA ILE A 244 11.82 -21.76 -14.30
C ILE A 244 12.04 -20.65 -15.34
N PRO A 245 11.56 -20.85 -16.59
CA PRO A 245 11.42 -19.78 -17.54
C PRO A 245 10.30 -18.83 -17.10
N VAL A 246 10.60 -17.54 -17.04
CA VAL A 246 9.63 -16.48 -16.74
C VAL A 246 9.65 -15.44 -17.85
N LYS A 247 8.46 -15.00 -18.25
CA LYS A 247 8.29 -13.87 -19.17
C LYS A 247 8.43 -12.56 -18.43
N ALA A 248 9.05 -11.58 -19.06
CA ALA A 248 9.21 -10.23 -18.55
C ALA A 248 7.86 -9.62 -18.12
N GLY A 249 7.95 -8.63 -17.23
CA GLY A 249 6.83 -7.94 -16.62
C GLY A 249 6.56 -8.39 -15.19
N THR A 250 5.57 -7.76 -14.56
CA THR A 250 5.14 -8.13 -13.22
C THR A 250 4.44 -9.49 -13.23
N ARG A 251 4.93 -10.42 -12.42
CA ARG A 251 4.32 -11.73 -12.18
C ARG A 251 4.07 -11.93 -10.69
N LEU A 252 3.07 -12.74 -10.38
CA LEU A 252 2.76 -13.13 -9.01
C LEU A 252 3.56 -14.40 -8.67
N VAL A 253 4.50 -14.30 -7.74
CA VAL A 253 5.18 -15.45 -7.16
C VAL A 253 4.54 -15.80 -5.83
N GLY A 254 4.13 -17.06 -5.67
CA GLY A 254 3.55 -17.56 -4.43
C GLY A 254 4.34 -18.74 -3.90
N VAL A 255 4.61 -18.75 -2.60
CA VAL A 255 5.12 -19.94 -1.90
C VAL A 255 4.25 -20.18 -0.68
N ALA A 256 3.65 -21.36 -0.58
CA ALA A 256 2.74 -21.67 0.53
C ALA A 256 2.73 -23.15 0.89
N PHE A 257 2.30 -23.45 2.11
CA PHE A 257 2.02 -24.82 2.54
C PHE A 257 0.54 -25.12 2.24
N PRO A 258 0.21 -26.17 1.47
CA PRO A 258 -1.16 -26.62 1.37
C PRO A 258 -1.62 -27.18 2.73
N GLN A 259 -2.88 -26.93 3.06
CA GLN A 259 -3.55 -27.47 4.22
C GLN A 259 -3.98 -28.91 3.91
N GLU A 260 -3.53 -29.84 4.74
CA GLU A 260 -4.02 -31.21 4.72
C GLU A 260 -5.48 -31.22 5.19
N THR A 261 -6.37 -31.72 4.33
CA THR A 261 -7.83 -31.72 4.49
C THR A 261 -8.36 -32.71 5.54
N TRP A 262 -7.49 -33.47 6.23
CA TRP A 262 -7.90 -34.52 7.16
C TRP A 262 -6.92 -34.71 8.33
N ALA A 263 -6.55 -33.64 9.03
CA ALA A 263 -5.95 -33.76 10.36
C ALA A 263 -7.03 -33.50 11.43
N PRO A 264 -7.19 -34.36 12.46
CA PRO A 264 -8.08 -34.05 13.57
C PRO A 264 -7.60 -32.75 14.21
N GLU A 265 -8.53 -31.95 14.74
CA GLU A 265 -8.34 -30.65 15.38
C GLU A 265 -7.08 -30.65 16.28
N LYS A 266 -5.92 -30.38 15.66
CA LYS A 266 -4.63 -30.33 16.32
C LYS A 266 -4.37 -28.87 16.58
N ASN A 267 -4.58 -28.51 17.83
CA ASN A 267 -4.19 -27.27 18.45
C ASN A 267 -2.66 -27.18 18.57
N SER A 268 -1.92 -27.48 17.48
CA SER A 268 -0.47 -27.38 17.48
C SER A 268 -0.09 -25.94 17.18
N LEU A 269 0.17 -25.19 18.26
CA LEU A 269 0.90 -23.93 18.33
C LEU A 269 2.36 -24.08 17.82
N HIS A 270 2.56 -24.68 16.65
CA HIS A 270 3.86 -24.85 16.04
C HIS A 270 3.88 -24.02 14.76
N GLU A 271 4.27 -22.76 14.97
CA GLU A 271 4.41 -21.68 14.00
C GLU A 271 5.23 -22.12 12.78
N PHE A 272 4.56 -22.58 11.73
CA PHE A 272 5.13 -22.54 10.39
C PHE A 272 5.38 -21.07 10.10
N SER A 273 6.62 -20.69 9.85
CA SER A 273 6.87 -19.33 9.43
C SER A 273 7.94 -19.30 8.36
N PHE A 274 7.55 -18.70 7.25
CA PHE A 274 8.41 -18.46 6.11
C PHE A 274 9.34 -17.28 6.47
N VAL A 275 10.61 -17.28 6.05
CA VAL A 275 11.51 -16.13 6.27
C VAL A 275 11.55 -15.26 5.04
N GLY A 276 11.56 -15.88 3.85
CA GLY A 276 11.52 -15.11 2.64
C GLY A 276 11.76 -15.91 1.37
N VAL A 277 11.42 -15.27 0.25
CA VAL A 277 11.76 -15.77 -1.09
C VAL A 277 12.93 -14.95 -1.60
N GLY A 278 14.01 -15.63 -1.98
CA GLY A 278 15.05 -15.08 -2.83
C GLY A 278 14.73 -15.38 -4.30
N LEU A 279 14.68 -14.36 -5.14
CA LEU A 279 14.61 -14.50 -6.60
C LEU A 279 15.98 -14.16 -7.15
N LYS A 280 16.56 -15.05 -7.97
CA LYS A 280 17.84 -14.83 -8.64
C LYS A 280 17.66 -14.97 -10.15
N PHE A 281 18.12 -13.98 -10.90
CA PHE A 281 18.33 -14.09 -12.35
C PHE A 281 19.64 -14.85 -12.61
N ASP A 282 19.61 -15.91 -13.41
CA ASP A 282 20.81 -16.68 -13.82
C ASP A 282 21.30 -16.24 -15.21
#